data_AF-A0A7Y4ES49-F1
#
_entry.id   AF-A0A7Y4ES49-F1
#
_cell.length_a   1.000
_cell.length_b   1.000
_cell.length_c   1.000
_cell.angle_alpha   90.00
_cell.angle_beta   90.00
_cell.angle_gamma   90.00
#
_symmetry.space_group_name_H-M   'P 1'
#
loop_
_entity.id
_entity.type
_entity.pdbx_description
1 polymer ?
#
loop_
_entity_poly.entity_id
_entity_poly.type
_entity_poly.pdbx_seq_one_letter_code
_entity_poly.pdbx_strand_id
1 'polypeptide(L)'
;MEVVEKKFRDTPCSHKKYVKRLSEYISFLLKQGRILEAKHYFDELVKIKPNHKRTLVLGYELSIKSFDNEGVFNFDKLLIEQKYNEQELLGLQLTYYYSVHNTKAFEQVAKYIFKNLILKMELLNKILPMVVQKKQYGSIAALCTYLRNNKMKLSPQAEKSIRQVALQKLVNVLSEVTKCPLS
;
A
#
# COMPACT_ATOMS: atom_id res chain seq x y z
N MET A 1 -4.89 29.76 -0.08
CA MET A 1 -5.59 28.60 -0.67
C MET A 1 -4.60 27.82 -1.51
N GLU A 2 -4.49 26.51 -1.31
CA GLU A 2 -3.56 25.68 -2.08
C GLU A 2 -3.97 25.58 -3.56
N VAL A 3 -2.99 25.43 -4.46
CA VAL A 3 -3.21 25.45 -5.92
C VAL A 3 -4.21 24.37 -6.37
N VAL A 4 -4.19 23.19 -5.72
CA VAL A 4 -5.11 22.08 -6.05
C VAL A 4 -6.54 22.41 -5.66
N GLU A 5 -6.75 22.98 -4.46
CA GLU A 5 -8.06 23.39 -3.98
C GLU A 5 -8.64 24.48 -4.87
N LYS A 6 -7.85 25.52 -5.19
CA LYS A 6 -8.28 26.60 -6.07
C LYS A 6 -8.72 26.05 -7.44
N LYS A 7 -7.89 25.19 -8.06
CA LYS A 7 -8.23 24.57 -9.36
C LYS A 7 -9.53 23.77 -9.31
N PHE A 8 -9.81 23.09 -8.21
CA PHE A 8 -11.07 22.38 -8.04
C PHE A 8 -12.25 23.35 -7.89
N ARG A 9 -12.18 24.30 -6.96
CA ARG A 9 -13.26 25.27 -6.69
C ARG A 9 -13.59 26.14 -7.89
N ASP A 10 -12.60 26.50 -8.70
CA ASP A 10 -12.78 27.29 -9.92
C ASP A 10 -13.32 26.45 -11.10
N THR A 11 -13.46 25.12 -10.97
CA THR A 11 -13.96 24.24 -12.03
C THR A 11 -15.46 23.94 -11.81
N PRO A 12 -16.36 24.39 -12.71
CA PRO A 12 -17.78 24.06 -12.61
C PRO A 12 -18.06 22.56 -12.72
N CYS A 13 -19.14 22.08 -12.09
CA CYS A 13 -19.53 20.66 -12.11
C CYS A 13 -19.81 20.11 -13.52
N SER A 14 -20.28 20.97 -14.44
CA SER A 14 -20.52 20.63 -15.85
C SER A 14 -19.24 20.50 -16.69
N HIS A 15 -18.10 20.98 -16.18
CA HIS A 15 -16.87 21.01 -16.93
C HIS A 15 -16.24 19.62 -17.02
N LYS A 16 -15.76 19.21 -18.21
CA LYS A 16 -15.18 17.87 -18.46
C LYS A 16 -14.03 17.46 -17.54
N LYS A 17 -13.32 18.43 -16.94
CA LYS A 17 -12.22 18.18 -15.99
C LYS A 17 -12.68 18.11 -14.53
N TYR A 18 -13.95 18.37 -14.21
CA TYR A 18 -14.46 18.42 -12.83
C TYR A 18 -14.11 17.16 -12.05
N VAL A 19 -14.49 15.98 -12.58
CA VAL A 19 -14.20 14.67 -11.95
C VAL A 19 -12.70 14.47 -11.70
N LYS A 20 -11.84 14.89 -12.63
CA LYS A 20 -10.39 14.82 -12.47
C LYS A 20 -9.91 15.74 -11.35
N ARG A 21 -10.37 16.99 -11.31
CA ARG A 21 -9.99 17.97 -10.28
C ARG A 21 -10.49 17.58 -8.90
N LEU A 22 -11.73 17.07 -8.82
CA LEU A 22 -12.31 16.50 -7.60
C LEU A 22 -11.46 15.32 -7.09
N SER A 23 -11.10 14.39 -7.98
CA SER A 23 -10.23 13.25 -7.64
C SER A 23 -8.83 13.70 -7.17
N GLU A 24 -8.22 14.68 -7.82
CA GLU A 24 -6.93 15.28 -7.44
C GLU A 24 -7.01 15.94 -6.05
N TYR A 25 -8.11 16.65 -5.79
CA TYR A 25 -8.34 17.33 -4.51
C TYR A 25 -8.59 16.35 -3.36
N ILE A 26 -9.38 15.28 -3.57
CA ILE A 26 -9.56 14.21 -2.58
C ILE A 26 -8.22 13.57 -2.23
N SER A 27 -7.40 13.21 -3.24
CA SER A 27 -6.04 12.68 -2.98
C SER A 27 -5.17 13.64 -2.18
N PHE A 28 -5.28 14.94 -2.48
CA PHE A 28 -4.57 15.96 -1.74
C PHE A 28 -5.01 16.01 -0.28
N LEU A 29 -6.32 16.03 0.00
CA LEU A 29 -6.87 16.01 1.36
C LEU A 29 -6.41 14.77 2.15
N LEU A 30 -6.43 13.59 1.52
CA LEU A 30 -5.94 12.35 2.13
C LEU A 30 -4.45 12.41 2.50
N LYS A 31 -3.61 13.03 1.64
CA LYS A 31 -2.18 13.23 1.93
C LYS A 31 -1.96 14.17 3.11
N GLN A 32 -2.82 15.16 3.30
CA GLN A 32 -2.77 16.08 4.45
C GLN A 32 -3.44 15.51 5.71
N GLY A 33 -4.00 14.29 5.66
CA GLY A 33 -4.72 13.71 6.79
C GLY A 33 -6.11 14.35 7.05
N ARG A 34 -6.63 15.15 6.12
CA ARG A 34 -7.97 15.78 6.21
C ARG A 34 -9.06 14.80 5.80
N ILE A 35 -9.22 13.73 6.59
CA ILE A 35 -10.03 12.55 6.21
C ILE A 35 -11.52 12.88 6.09
N LEU A 36 -12.08 13.67 6.99
CA LEU A 36 -13.51 14.03 6.96
C LEU A 36 -13.89 14.81 5.70
N GLU A 37 -13.05 15.76 5.31
CA GLU A 37 -13.24 16.53 4.08
C GLU A 37 -13.06 15.66 2.84
N ALA A 38 -12.04 14.79 2.84
CA ALA A 38 -11.85 13.84 1.76
C ALA A 38 -13.08 12.94 1.59
N LYS A 39 -13.69 12.49 2.69
CA LYS A 39 -14.93 11.70 2.68
C LYS A 39 -16.10 12.49 2.09
N HIS A 40 -16.32 13.73 2.53
CA HIS A 40 -17.36 14.59 1.99
C HIS A 40 -17.28 14.72 0.46
N TYR A 41 -16.10 15.06 -0.06
CA TYR A 41 -15.90 15.19 -1.51
C TYR A 41 -15.91 13.85 -2.24
N PHE A 42 -15.53 12.75 -1.58
CA PHE A 42 -15.64 11.41 -2.13
C PHE A 42 -17.09 10.98 -2.32
N ASP A 43 -17.98 11.34 -1.39
CA ASP A 43 -19.42 11.09 -1.50
C ASP A 43 -20.04 11.81 -2.71
N GLU A 44 -19.48 12.95 -3.14
CA GLU A 44 -19.83 13.57 -4.41
C GLU A 44 -19.28 12.78 -5.60
N LEU A 45 -17.99 12.41 -5.56
CA LEU A 45 -17.34 11.69 -6.65
C LEU A 45 -18.02 10.36 -6.97
N VAL A 46 -18.41 9.60 -5.94
CA VAL A 46 -19.06 8.30 -6.10
C VAL A 46 -20.45 8.43 -6.72
N LYS A 47 -21.19 9.51 -6.48
CA LYS A 47 -22.48 9.78 -7.15
C LYS A 47 -22.30 10.04 -8.64
N ILE A 48 -21.22 10.71 -9.04
CA ILE A 48 -20.98 11.09 -10.44
C ILE A 48 -20.38 9.93 -11.24
N LYS A 49 -19.44 9.17 -10.65
CA LYS A 49 -18.71 8.08 -11.32
C LYS A 49 -18.47 6.90 -10.37
N PRO A 50 -19.52 6.14 -9.97
CA PRO A 50 -19.43 5.10 -8.95
C PRO A 50 -18.48 3.97 -9.33
N ASN A 51 -18.52 3.54 -10.60
CA ASN A 51 -17.78 2.38 -11.09
C ASN A 51 -16.48 2.75 -11.82
N HIS A 52 -16.05 4.01 -11.79
CA HIS A 52 -14.82 4.40 -12.45
C HIS A 52 -13.60 3.95 -11.64
N LYS A 53 -12.60 3.34 -12.30
CA LYS A 53 -11.40 2.80 -11.65
C LYS A 53 -10.76 3.75 -10.64
N ARG A 54 -10.60 5.03 -11.00
CA ARG A 54 -10.02 6.03 -10.09
C ARG A 54 -10.88 6.27 -8.85
N THR A 55 -12.21 6.25 -8.99
CA THR A 55 -13.14 6.39 -7.87
C THR A 55 -12.99 5.21 -6.92
N LEU A 56 -12.97 3.97 -7.46
CA LEU A 56 -12.81 2.77 -6.64
C LEU A 56 -11.48 2.76 -5.87
N VAL A 57 -10.37 3.12 -6.53
CA VAL A 57 -9.05 3.23 -5.88
C VAL A 57 -9.06 4.30 -4.78
N LEU A 58 -9.68 5.47 -5.03
CA LEU A 58 -9.79 6.51 -4.00
C LEU A 58 -10.65 6.08 -2.82
N GLY A 59 -11.74 5.35 -3.08
CA GLY A 59 -12.58 4.76 -2.04
C GLY A 59 -11.80 3.78 -1.18
N TYR A 60 -10.99 2.92 -1.80
CA TYR A 60 -10.08 2.01 -1.11
C TYR A 60 -9.08 2.79 -0.23
N GLU A 61 -8.38 3.78 -0.79
CA GLU A 61 -7.40 4.60 -0.06
C GLU A 61 -8.03 5.34 1.13
N LEU A 62 -9.22 5.92 0.92
CA LEU A 62 -10.01 6.56 1.96
C LEU A 62 -10.42 5.57 3.05
N SER A 63 -10.85 4.36 2.68
CA SER A 63 -11.25 3.30 3.61
C SER A 63 -10.08 2.89 4.51
N ILE A 64 -8.89 2.69 3.93
CA ILE A 64 -7.66 2.44 4.71
C ILE A 64 -7.41 3.58 5.70
N LYS A 65 -7.47 4.85 5.23
CA LYS A 65 -7.15 6.02 6.04
C LYS A 65 -8.17 6.34 7.13
N SER A 66 -9.40 5.88 6.95
CA SER A 66 -10.50 6.02 7.92
C SER A 66 -10.70 4.77 8.79
N PHE A 67 -9.85 3.75 8.63
CA PHE A 67 -9.97 2.45 9.31
C PHE A 67 -11.31 1.74 9.05
N ASP A 68 -11.90 1.98 7.88
CA ASP A 68 -13.11 1.33 7.41
C ASP A 68 -12.78 0.00 6.72
N ASN A 69 -12.74 -1.08 7.51
CA ASN A 69 -12.40 -2.41 7.00
C ASN A 69 -13.46 -2.97 6.03
N GLU A 70 -14.73 -2.61 6.23
CA GLU A 70 -15.82 -3.03 5.34
C GLU A 70 -15.71 -2.32 3.99
N GLY A 71 -15.43 -1.01 4.00
CA GLY A 71 -15.13 -0.23 2.81
C GLY A 71 -13.95 -0.83 2.03
N VAL A 72 -12.85 -1.19 2.71
CA VAL A 72 -11.70 -1.87 2.09
C VAL A 72 -12.15 -3.15 1.39
N PHE A 73 -12.88 -4.04 2.06
CA PHE A 73 -13.37 -5.29 1.48
C PHE A 73 -14.25 -5.07 0.26
N ASN A 74 -15.18 -4.11 0.34
CA ASN A 74 -16.11 -3.79 -0.74
C ASN A 74 -15.37 -3.24 -1.98
N PHE A 75 -14.43 -2.30 -1.79
CA PHE A 75 -13.65 -1.77 -2.91
C PHE A 75 -12.66 -2.79 -3.48
N ASP A 76 -12.10 -3.68 -2.66
CA ASP A 76 -11.24 -4.78 -3.13
C ASP A 76 -12.02 -5.70 -4.08
N LYS A 77 -13.22 -6.13 -3.66
CA LYS A 77 -14.11 -6.95 -4.48
C LYS A 77 -14.47 -6.26 -5.81
N LEU A 78 -14.86 -4.99 -5.77
CA LEU A 78 -15.20 -4.23 -6.98
C LEU A 78 -14.02 -4.09 -7.95
N LEU A 79 -12.81 -3.90 -7.45
CA LEU A 79 -11.61 -3.83 -8.29
C LEU A 79 -11.27 -5.18 -8.92
N ILE A 80 -11.46 -6.29 -8.18
CA ILE A 80 -11.29 -7.65 -8.71
C ILE A 80 -12.30 -7.93 -9.83
N GLU A 81 -13.58 -7.62 -9.60
CA GLU A 81 -14.66 -7.80 -10.59
C GLU A 81 -14.40 -7.02 -11.88
N GLN A 82 -13.83 -5.81 -11.75
CA GLN A 82 -13.44 -4.99 -12.91
C GLN A 82 -12.11 -5.39 -13.57
N LYS A 83 -11.50 -6.50 -13.14
CA LYS A 83 -10.19 -6.97 -13.62
C LYS A 83 -9.15 -5.85 -13.55
N TYR A 84 -9.10 -5.16 -12.40
CA TYR A 84 -8.11 -4.11 -12.16
C TYR A 84 -6.68 -4.67 -12.24
N ASN A 85 -5.69 -3.79 -12.42
CA ASN A 85 -4.30 -4.23 -12.53
C ASN A 85 -3.86 -4.94 -11.24
N GLU A 86 -3.45 -6.21 -11.37
CA GLU A 86 -3.09 -7.07 -10.25
C GLU A 86 -1.99 -6.47 -9.36
N GLN A 87 -0.92 -5.93 -9.97
CA GLN A 87 0.19 -5.34 -9.21
C GLN A 87 -0.27 -4.15 -8.36
N GLU A 88 -1.10 -3.29 -8.93
CA GLU A 88 -1.62 -2.11 -8.24
C GLU A 88 -2.59 -2.51 -7.12
N LEU A 89 -3.45 -3.51 -7.35
CA LEU A 89 -4.34 -4.05 -6.32
C LEU A 89 -3.56 -4.68 -5.16
N LEU A 90 -2.56 -5.52 -5.45
CA LEU A 90 -1.70 -6.11 -4.42
C LEU A 90 -0.95 -5.04 -3.63
N GLY A 91 -0.57 -3.93 -4.28
CA GLY A 91 -0.03 -2.75 -3.62
C GLY A 91 -1.00 -2.09 -2.62
N LEU A 92 -2.30 -2.01 -2.96
CA LEU A 92 -3.34 -1.52 -2.06
C LEU A 92 -3.55 -2.48 -0.88
N GLN A 93 -3.68 -3.77 -1.15
CA GLN A 93 -3.83 -4.81 -0.12
C GLN A 93 -2.64 -4.83 0.85
N LEU A 94 -1.41 -4.72 0.34
CA LEU A 94 -0.21 -4.64 1.18
C LEU A 94 -0.21 -3.38 2.06
N THR A 95 -0.65 -2.23 1.52
CA THR A 95 -0.81 -0.98 2.28
C THR A 95 -1.85 -1.16 3.40
N TYR A 96 -2.97 -1.81 3.10
CA TYR A 96 -4.01 -2.13 4.09
C TYR A 96 -3.47 -3.03 5.20
N TYR A 97 -2.91 -4.20 4.88
CA TYR A 97 -2.37 -5.13 5.88
C TYR A 97 -1.24 -4.51 6.72
N TYR A 98 -0.46 -3.61 6.13
CA TYR A 98 0.51 -2.82 6.87
C TYR A 98 -0.16 -1.95 7.93
N SER A 99 -1.23 -1.22 7.55
CA SER A 99 -1.95 -0.26 8.40
C SER A 99 -2.69 -0.90 9.58
N VAL A 100 -3.30 -2.08 9.38
CA VAL A 100 -4.01 -2.82 10.44
C VAL A 100 -3.12 -3.81 11.19
N HIS A 101 -1.80 -3.73 11.00
CA HIS A 101 -0.81 -4.61 11.62
C HIS A 101 -1.06 -6.12 11.40
N ASN A 102 -1.71 -6.50 10.29
CA ASN A 102 -1.91 -7.90 9.92
C ASN A 102 -0.63 -8.48 9.33
N THR A 103 0.27 -8.90 10.23
CA THR A 103 1.62 -9.40 9.92
C THR A 103 1.62 -10.62 9.02
N LYS A 104 0.68 -11.55 9.23
CA LYS A 104 0.58 -12.79 8.44
C LYS A 104 0.17 -12.50 7.00
N ALA A 105 -0.91 -11.76 6.80
CA ALA A 105 -1.38 -11.42 5.46
C ALA A 105 -0.38 -10.51 4.71
N PHE A 106 0.20 -9.53 5.42
CA PHE A 106 1.26 -8.69 4.86
C PHE A 106 2.44 -9.53 4.34
N GLU A 107 2.93 -10.47 5.13
CA GLU A 107 4.07 -11.31 4.74
C GLU A 107 3.72 -12.21 3.54
N GLN A 108 2.52 -12.79 3.51
CA GLN A 108 2.06 -13.62 2.40
C GLN A 108 1.99 -12.84 1.09
N VAL A 109 1.35 -11.67 1.11
CA VAL A 109 1.24 -10.80 -0.08
C VAL A 109 2.61 -10.30 -0.52
N ALA A 110 3.46 -9.85 0.41
CA ALA A 110 4.81 -9.41 0.08
C ALA A 110 5.63 -10.53 -0.59
N LYS A 111 5.57 -11.76 -0.07
CA LYS A 111 6.24 -12.92 -0.67
C LYS A 111 5.70 -13.22 -2.07
N TYR A 112 4.38 -13.19 -2.26
CA TYR A 112 3.78 -13.42 -3.57
C TYR A 112 4.27 -12.39 -4.58
N ILE A 113 4.22 -11.10 -4.21
CA ILE A 113 4.68 -9.99 -5.05
C ILE A 113 6.13 -10.21 -5.52
N PHE A 114 7.06 -10.44 -4.58
CA PHE A 114 8.49 -10.54 -4.90
C PHE A 114 8.88 -11.85 -5.61
N LYS A 115 8.06 -12.90 -5.53
CA LYS A 115 8.34 -14.17 -6.19
C LYS A 115 7.78 -14.24 -7.61
N ASN A 116 6.61 -13.64 -7.84
CA ASN A 116 5.82 -13.93 -9.03
C ASN A 116 5.71 -12.74 -10.00
N LEU A 117 6.05 -11.51 -9.58
CA LEU A 117 5.78 -10.31 -10.37
C LEU A 117 7.06 -9.57 -10.75
N ILE A 118 7.09 -9.02 -11.97
CA ILE A 118 8.07 -8.03 -12.38
C ILE A 118 7.51 -6.64 -12.04
N LEU A 119 8.06 -6.01 -11.01
CA LEU A 119 7.49 -4.80 -10.44
C LEU A 119 7.86 -3.55 -11.24
N LYS A 120 6.87 -2.69 -11.46
CA LYS A 120 7.12 -1.29 -11.81
C LYS A 120 7.89 -0.61 -10.67
N MET A 121 8.87 0.23 -11.02
CA MET A 121 9.70 0.96 -10.03
C MET A 121 8.88 1.81 -9.06
N GLU A 122 7.78 2.41 -9.53
CA GLU A 122 6.86 3.19 -8.69
C GLU A 122 6.26 2.34 -7.55
N LEU A 123 5.79 1.13 -7.88
CA LEU A 123 5.24 0.21 -6.89
C LEU A 123 6.32 -0.31 -5.95
N LEU A 124 7.51 -0.66 -6.48
CA LEU A 124 8.64 -1.09 -5.66
C LEU A 124 9.01 -0.01 -4.62
N ASN A 125 9.14 1.25 -5.05
CA ASN A 125 9.46 2.37 -4.16
C ASN A 125 8.36 2.61 -3.11
N LYS A 126 7.09 2.34 -3.43
CA LYS A 126 5.99 2.43 -2.48
C LYS A 126 6.07 1.34 -1.41
N ILE A 127 6.36 0.08 -1.79
CA ILE A 127 6.30 -1.07 -0.86
C ILE A 127 7.59 -1.32 -0.09
N LEU A 128 8.74 -0.91 -0.63
CA LEU A 128 10.05 -1.16 -0.03
C LEU A 128 10.16 -0.64 1.41
N PRO A 129 9.76 0.61 1.74
CA PRO A 129 9.83 1.11 3.11
C PRO A 129 8.96 0.29 4.07
N MET A 130 7.77 -0.13 3.63
CA MET A 130 6.84 -0.93 4.45
C MET A 130 7.46 -2.28 4.83
N VAL A 131 8.08 -2.97 3.85
CA VAL A 131 8.70 -4.28 4.07
C VAL A 131 9.91 -4.17 5.00
N VAL A 132 10.77 -3.17 4.80
CA VAL A 132 11.94 -2.94 5.64
C VAL A 132 11.53 -2.58 7.08
N GLN A 133 10.50 -1.75 7.25
CA GLN A 133 10.02 -1.31 8.55
C GLN A 133 9.29 -2.40 9.33
N LYS A 134 8.52 -3.28 8.66
CA LYS A 134 7.87 -4.42 9.34
C LYS A 134 8.87 -5.43 9.90
N LYS A 135 10.11 -5.43 9.41
CA LYS A 135 11.23 -6.25 9.92
C LYS A 135 10.90 -7.75 10.00
N GLN A 136 9.99 -8.23 9.14
CA GLN A 136 9.66 -9.64 9.06
C GLN A 136 10.67 -10.35 8.17
N TYR A 137 11.34 -11.37 8.73
CA TYR A 137 12.40 -12.07 8.04
C TYR A 137 11.95 -12.66 6.70
N GLY A 138 10.77 -13.31 6.63
CA GLY A 138 10.35 -13.98 5.40
C GLY A 138 10.01 -13.03 4.25
N SER A 139 9.45 -11.84 4.52
CA SER A 139 9.26 -10.82 3.48
C SER A 139 10.58 -10.18 3.06
N ILE A 140 11.51 -9.98 4.01
CA ILE A 140 12.86 -9.47 3.73
C ILE A 140 13.66 -10.46 2.89
N ALA A 141 13.60 -11.75 3.19
CA ALA A 141 14.26 -12.79 2.41
C ALA A 141 13.76 -12.80 0.96
N ALA A 142 12.44 -12.71 0.76
CA ALA A 142 11.84 -12.62 -0.58
C ALA A 142 12.29 -11.36 -1.33
N LEU A 143 12.31 -10.21 -0.65
CA LEU A 143 12.84 -8.96 -1.21
C LEU A 143 14.31 -9.08 -1.64
N CYS A 144 15.17 -9.65 -0.80
CA CYS A 144 16.59 -9.84 -1.12
C CYS A 144 16.79 -10.72 -2.36
N THR A 145 16.02 -11.81 -2.48
CA THR A 145 16.02 -12.67 -3.66
C THR A 145 15.59 -11.90 -4.90
N TYR A 146 14.50 -11.13 -4.80
CA TYR A 146 14.01 -10.31 -5.91
C TYR A 146 15.07 -9.30 -6.38
N LEU A 147 15.68 -8.55 -5.46
CA LEU A 147 16.69 -7.54 -5.79
C LEU A 147 17.92 -8.16 -6.45
N ARG A 148 18.38 -9.32 -5.95
CA ARG A 148 19.49 -10.07 -6.54
C ARG A 148 19.18 -10.48 -7.97
N ASN A 149 18.02 -11.08 -8.20
CA ASN A 149 17.60 -11.55 -9.52
C ASN A 149 17.48 -10.39 -10.52
N ASN A 150 17.07 -9.21 -10.04
CA ASN A 150 16.92 -8.01 -10.87
C ASN A 150 18.17 -7.09 -10.87
N LYS A 151 19.30 -7.53 -10.28
CA LYS A 151 20.56 -6.76 -10.18
C LYS A 151 20.38 -5.36 -9.57
N MET A 152 19.44 -5.21 -8.64
CA MET A 152 19.13 -3.95 -7.96
C MET A 152 19.93 -3.82 -6.66
N LYS A 153 20.30 -2.59 -6.31
CA LYS A 153 20.99 -2.25 -5.06
C LYS A 153 20.07 -1.46 -4.14
N LEU A 154 20.23 -1.67 -2.83
CA LEU A 154 19.53 -0.90 -1.82
C LEU A 154 20.36 0.30 -1.37
N SER A 155 19.70 1.23 -0.69
CA SER A 155 20.43 2.28 0.03
C SER A 155 21.17 1.66 1.22
N PRO A 156 22.33 2.24 1.63
CA PRO A 156 23.10 1.74 2.78
C PRO A 156 22.27 1.62 4.06
N GLN A 157 21.32 2.54 4.26
CA GLN A 157 20.42 2.53 5.41
C GLN A 157 19.45 1.34 5.39
N ALA A 158 18.87 1.02 4.24
CA ALA A 158 17.99 -0.13 4.09
C ALA A 158 18.77 -1.45 4.27
N GLU A 159 19.98 -1.53 3.72
CA GLU A 159 20.87 -2.69 3.91
C GLU A 159 21.20 -2.92 5.39
N LYS A 160 21.53 -1.86 6.14
CA LYS A 160 21.78 -1.95 7.58
C LYS A 160 20.58 -2.52 8.33
N SER A 161 19.37 -2.02 8.05
CA SER A 161 18.13 -2.50 8.67
C SER A 161 17.86 -3.99 8.35
N ILE A 162 18.04 -4.38 7.08
CA ILE A 162 17.88 -5.78 6.65
C ILE A 162 18.88 -6.70 7.35
N ARG A 163 20.15 -6.27 7.44
CA ARG A 163 21.20 -7.05 8.11
C ARG A 163 20.86 -7.31 9.57
N GLN A 164 20.35 -6.31 10.28
CA GLN A 164 19.91 -6.47 11.68
C GLN A 164 18.83 -7.55 11.81
N VAL A 165 17.83 -7.57 10.91
CA VAL A 165 16.76 -8.58 10.93
C VAL A 165 17.31 -9.98 10.66
N ALA A 166 18.22 -10.11 9.69
CA ALA A 166 18.84 -11.39 9.37
C ALA A 166 19.67 -11.93 10.54
N LEU A 167 20.48 -11.07 11.19
CA LEU A 167 21.27 -11.43 12.37
C LEU A 167 20.36 -11.83 13.54
N GLN A 168 19.28 -11.08 13.79
CA GLN A 168 18.34 -11.45 14.84
C GLN A 168 17.68 -12.81 14.58
N LYS A 169 17.32 -13.11 13.33
CA LYS A 169 16.77 -14.42 12.99
C LYS A 169 17.79 -15.54 13.22
N LEU A 170 19.06 -15.31 12.86
CA LEU A 170 20.14 -16.27 13.13
C LEU A 170 20.29 -16.52 14.63
N VAL A 171 20.37 -15.46 15.44
CA VAL A 171 20.46 -15.57 16.91
C VAL A 171 19.27 -16.34 17.48
N ASN A 172 18.05 -16.06 17.02
CA ASN A 172 16.85 -16.76 17.48
C ASN A 172 16.92 -18.26 17.16
N VAL A 173 17.32 -18.63 15.94
CA VAL A 173 17.44 -20.04 15.53
C VAL A 173 18.52 -20.75 16.34
N LEU A 174 19.68 -20.12 16.54
CA LEU A 174 20.74 -20.69 17.38
C LEU A 174 20.25 -20.89 18.82
N SER A 175 19.54 -19.91 19.38
CA SER A 175 18.98 -19.99 20.74
C SER A 175 17.92 -21.07 20.88
N GLU A 176 17.14 -21.35 19.83
CA GLU A 176 16.16 -22.44 19.82
C GLU A 176 16.85 -23.81 19.83
N VAL A 177 17.94 -23.97 19.07
CA VAL A 177 18.71 -25.22 18.98
C VAL A 177 19.51 -25.48 20.26
N THR A 178 19.98 -24.45 20.97
CA THR A 178 20.75 -24.59 22.20
C THR A 178 19.90 -24.74 23.47
N LYS A 179 18.57 -24.59 23.39
CA LYS A 179 17.66 -24.96 24.48
C LYS A 179 17.65 -26.48 24.63
N CYS A 180 18.58 -27.01 25.44
CA CYS A 180 18.48 -28.37 25.95
C CYS A 180 17.13 -28.53 26.68
N PRO A 181 16.36 -29.61 26.44
CA PRO A 181 15.33 -30.00 27.38
C PRO A 181 16.04 -30.36 28.69
N LEU A 182 15.89 -29.52 29.71
CA LEU A 182 16.24 -29.91 31.07
C LEU A 182 15.28 -31.06 31.43
N SER A 183 15.89 -32.21 31.70
CA SER A 183 15.24 -33.46 32.12
C SER A 183 14.55 -33.28 33.46
#